data_AF-X6MIS4-F1
#
_entry.id   AF-X6MIS4-F1
#
_cell.length_a   1.000
_cell.length_b   1.000
_cell.length_c   1.000
_cell.angle_alpha   90.00
_cell.angle_beta   90.00
_cell.angle_gamma   90.00
#
_symmetry.space_group_name_H-M   'P 1'
#
loop_
_entity.id
_entity.type
_entity.pdbx_description
1 polymer ?
#
loop_
_entity_poly.entity_id
_entity_poly.type
_entity_poly.pdbx_seq_one_letter_code
_entity_poly.pdbx_strand_id
1 'polypeptide(L)'
;YTYKIKKKKKKLRLFYDTTKLDNDNDDEKKDKRKLIGANETECALLQWVIDAGAVNFEEIRKEYPVIKTFPFNGSFRASGILVKGKQEEEYLLFMKGAPEDVLQSCTHY
;
A
#
# COMPACT_ATOMS: atom_id res chain seq x y z
N TYR A 1 -1.30 -8.73 -30.00
CA TYR A 1 -2.16 -7.76 -29.30
C TYR A 1 -1.43 -7.25 -28.07
N THR A 2 -0.89 -6.04 -28.14
CA THR A 2 -0.05 -5.47 -27.07
C THR A 2 -0.91 -4.57 -26.20
N TYR A 3 -1.27 -5.01 -24.99
CA TYR A 3 -2.02 -4.21 -24.04
C TYR A 3 -1.15 -3.05 -23.53
N LYS A 4 -1.36 -1.85 -24.06
CA LYS A 4 -0.82 -0.61 -23.50
C LYS A 4 -1.58 -0.28 -22.21
N ILE A 5 -1.05 -0.75 -21.07
CA ILE A 5 -1.49 -0.30 -19.75
C ILE A 5 -1.08 1.17 -19.62
N LYS A 6 -1.98 2.11 -19.95
CA LYS A 6 -1.87 3.51 -19.55
C LYS A 6 -2.02 3.57 -18.02
N LYS A 7 -0.92 3.34 -17.30
CA LYS A 7 -0.87 3.39 -15.82
C LYS A 7 -1.39 4.76 -15.35
N LYS A 8 -2.60 4.79 -14.79
CA LYS A 8 -3.07 5.87 -13.91
C LYS A 8 -2.14 5.89 -12.69
N LYS A 9 -1.02 6.63 -12.78
CA LYS A 9 0.06 6.69 -11.78
C LYS A 9 -0.37 7.07 -10.37
N LYS A 10 -1.59 7.58 -10.16
CA LYS A 10 -2.08 8.09 -8.87
C LYS A 10 -2.68 7.02 -7.94
N LYS A 11 -3.23 5.91 -8.44
CA LYS A 11 -3.95 4.92 -7.61
C LYS A 11 -3.06 3.95 -6.81
N LEU A 12 -1.79 3.80 -7.19
CA LEU A 12 -0.87 2.82 -6.57
C LEU A 12 -0.26 3.26 -5.22
N ARG A 13 -0.64 4.44 -4.70
CA ARG A 13 0.08 5.09 -3.61
C ARG A 13 -0.40 4.71 -2.20
N LEU A 14 -1.52 4.02 -2.05
CA LEU A 14 -2.11 3.71 -0.74
C LEU A 14 -2.14 2.21 -0.46
N PHE A 15 -1.11 1.70 0.20
CA PHE A 15 -1.14 0.32 0.70
C PHE A 15 -0.41 0.06 2.02
N TYR A 16 0.22 1.07 2.65
CA TYR A 16 1.15 0.80 3.75
C TYR A 16 0.81 1.60 5.00
N ASP A 17 0.23 0.91 5.95
CA ASP A 17 -0.23 1.45 7.22
C ASP A 17 0.72 1.09 8.38
N THR A 18 1.43 -0.03 8.27
CA THR A 18 2.26 -0.60 9.36
C THR A 18 3.76 -0.37 9.19
N THR A 19 4.24 -0.18 7.97
CA THR A 19 5.68 0.03 7.73
C THR A 19 6.09 1.42 8.20
N LYS A 20 7.09 1.44 9.08
CA LYS A 20 7.88 2.64 9.35
C LYS A 20 9.09 2.63 8.42
N LEU A 21 9.38 3.80 7.86
CA LEU A 21 10.66 4.07 7.22
C LEU A 21 11.56 4.59 8.33
N ASP A 22 12.46 3.75 8.82
CA ASP A 22 13.50 4.21 9.72
C ASP A 22 14.65 4.77 8.86
N ASN A 23 14.93 6.05 9.06
CA ASN A 23 16.17 6.67 8.62
C ASN A 23 17.18 6.41 9.74
N ASP A 24 18.01 5.38 9.60
CA ASP A 24 19.18 5.23 10.45
C ASP A 24 20.09 6.43 10.16
N ASN A 25 20.06 7.43 11.07
CA ASN A 25 21.05 8.49 11.15
C ASN A 25 22.34 7.87 11.67
N ASP A 26 23.12 7.26 10.78
CA ASP A 26 24.55 7.08 11.00
C ASP A 26 25.26 7.30 9.67
N ASP A 27 26.01 8.39 9.65
CA ASP A 27 26.93 8.77 8.60
C ASP A 27 27.83 7.59 8.22
N GLU A 28 28.04 7.40 6.91
CA GLU A 28 28.88 6.36 6.28
C GLU A 28 28.25 4.97 6.01
N LYS A 29 27.14 4.93 5.27
CA LYS A 29 26.94 4.01 4.13
C LYS A 29 25.69 4.37 3.35
N LYS A 30 25.84 4.71 2.08
CA LYS A 30 24.76 5.08 1.15
C LYS A 30 23.55 4.13 1.25
N ASP A 31 22.42 4.75 1.62
CA ASP A 31 21.10 4.53 1.02
C ASP A 31 20.51 3.12 1.17
N LYS A 32 20.27 2.69 2.41
CA LYS A 32 19.41 1.52 2.69
C LYS A 32 18.36 1.91 3.72
N ARG A 33 17.27 2.54 3.26
CA ARG A 33 16.06 2.71 4.08
C ARG A 33 15.56 1.32 4.48
N LYS A 34 15.67 0.97 5.76
CA LYS A 34 15.23 -0.33 6.25
C LYS A 34 13.75 -0.22 6.60
N LEU A 35 12.93 -1.08 5.98
CA LEU A 35 11.51 -1.19 6.30
C LEU A 35 11.36 -2.07 7.54
N ILE A 36 10.82 -1.51 8.62
CA ILE A 36 10.67 -2.20 9.90
C ILE A 36 9.17 -2.34 10.22
N GLY A 37 8.79 -3.51 10.76
CA GLY A 37 7.47 -3.75 11.36
C GLY A 37 6.40 -4.40 10.47
N ALA A 38 6.75 -4.83 9.26
CA ALA A 38 5.81 -5.46 8.33
C ALA A 38 6.28 -6.85 7.85
N ASN A 39 5.38 -7.62 7.24
CA ASN A 39 5.75 -8.89 6.64
C ASN A 39 6.62 -8.68 5.38
N GLU A 40 7.39 -9.71 5.00
CA GLU A 40 8.35 -9.61 3.89
C GLU A 40 7.70 -9.15 2.58
N THR A 41 6.46 -9.57 2.32
CA THR A 41 5.68 -9.18 1.14
C THR A 41 5.34 -7.68 1.13
N GLU A 42 4.90 -7.13 2.25
CA GLU A 42 4.61 -5.70 2.41
C GLU A 42 5.88 -4.87 2.26
N CYS A 43 6.99 -5.31 2.84
CA CYS A 43 8.29 -4.67 2.68
C CYS A 43 8.73 -4.68 1.21
N ALA A 44 8.63 -5.81 0.52
CA ALA A 44 9.02 -5.92 -0.89
C ALA A 44 8.18 -5.01 -1.81
N LEU A 45 6.86 -4.97 -1.60
CA LEU A 45 5.99 -4.10 -2.39
C LEU A 45 6.26 -2.61 -2.10
N LEU A 46 6.56 -2.25 -0.85
CA LEU A 46 6.88 -0.88 -0.49
C LEU A 46 8.24 -0.45 -1.06
N GLN A 47 9.25 -1.31 -0.99
CA GLN A 47 10.54 -1.07 -1.63
C GLN A 47 10.36 -0.86 -3.14
N TRP A 48 9.56 -1.71 -3.80
CA TRP A 48 9.27 -1.54 -5.23
C TRP A 48 8.62 -0.19 -5.55
N VAL A 49 7.74 0.31 -4.69
CA VAL A 49 7.10 1.62 -4.86
C VAL A 49 8.11 2.77 -4.67
N ILE A 50 9.06 2.64 -3.72
CA ILE A 50 10.18 3.57 -3.54
C ILE A 50 11.06 3.58 -4.78
N ASP A 51 11.48 2.41 -5.26
CA ASP A 51 12.31 2.24 -6.46
C ASP A 51 11.63 2.80 -7.71
N ALA A 52 10.30 2.74 -7.77
CA ALA A 52 9.49 3.33 -8.84
C ALA A 52 9.35 4.86 -8.75
N GLY A 53 9.97 5.51 -7.76
CA GLY A 53 10.00 6.97 -7.60
C GLY A 53 8.84 7.54 -6.80
N ALA A 54 8.22 6.77 -5.90
CA ALA A 54 7.31 7.34 -4.91
C ALA A 54 8.12 8.02 -3.80
N VAL A 55 7.88 9.32 -3.61
CA VAL A 55 8.80 10.17 -2.84
C VAL A 55 8.27 10.55 -1.46
N ASN A 56 6.94 10.50 -1.22
CA ASN A 56 6.39 11.01 0.04
C ASN A 56 5.17 10.21 0.55
N PHE A 57 5.42 9.27 1.46
CA PHE A 57 4.35 8.48 2.12
C PHE A 57 3.63 9.28 3.21
N GLU A 58 4.30 10.25 3.84
CA GLU A 58 3.68 11.07 4.87
C GLU A 58 2.58 11.96 4.30
N GLU A 59 2.83 12.58 3.15
CA GLU A 59 1.81 13.35 2.43
C GLU A 59 0.61 12.49 2.06
N ILE A 60 0.84 11.26 1.58
CA ILE A 60 -0.22 10.33 1.21
C ILE A 60 -1.05 9.95 2.45
N ARG A 61 -0.41 9.66 3.58
CA ARG A 61 -1.10 9.34 4.84
C ARG A 61 -1.89 10.52 5.40
N LYS A 62 -1.42 11.75 5.18
CA LYS A 62 -2.17 12.98 5.52
C LYS A 62 -3.38 13.18 4.59
N GLU A 63 -3.21 12.94 3.30
CA GLU A 63 -4.27 13.12 2.31
C GLU A 63 -5.38 12.06 2.44
N TYR A 64 -5.04 10.86 2.91
CA TYR A 64 -5.95 9.74 3.05
C TYR A 64 -5.85 9.13 4.45
N PRO A 65 -6.49 9.77 5.45
CA PRO A 65 -6.41 9.32 6.82
C PRO A 65 -7.07 7.94 6.98
N VAL A 66 -6.37 7.05 7.68
CA VAL A 66 -6.85 5.70 7.98
C VAL A 66 -7.94 5.77 9.03
N ILE A 67 -9.05 5.11 8.73
CA ILE A 67 -10.20 4.97 9.62
C ILE A 67 -10.15 3.64 10.34
N LYS A 68 -9.82 2.57 9.60
CA LYS A 68 -9.81 1.21 10.14
C LYS A 68 -8.84 0.31 9.40
N THR A 69 -8.08 -0.47 10.16
CA THR A 69 -7.20 -1.52 9.64
C THR A 69 -7.88 -2.88 9.86
N PHE A 70 -7.90 -3.71 8.82
CA PHE A 70 -8.36 -5.09 8.84
C PHE A 70 -7.15 -6.02 8.79
N PRO A 71 -6.78 -6.67 9.90
CA PRO A 71 -5.65 -7.60 9.92
C PRO A 71 -5.94 -8.81 9.02
N PHE A 72 -4.87 -9.55 8.70
CA PHE A 72 -4.99 -10.76 7.89
C PHE A 72 -5.96 -11.76 8.52
N ASN A 73 -6.94 -12.23 7.75
CA ASN A 73 -7.89 -13.26 8.14
C ASN A 73 -7.52 -14.58 7.45
N GLY A 74 -7.47 -15.69 8.19
CA GLY A 74 -7.14 -17.00 7.61
C GLY A 74 -8.26 -17.60 6.75
N SER A 75 -9.53 -17.25 7.04
CA SER A 75 -10.71 -17.75 6.31
C SER A 75 -10.98 -16.95 5.03
N PHE A 76 -10.71 -15.65 5.06
CA PHE A 76 -10.68 -14.80 3.87
C PHE A 76 -9.25 -14.28 3.76
N ARG A 77 -8.41 -14.91 2.92
CA ARG A 77 -6.93 -14.80 2.93
C ARG A 77 -6.45 -13.44 2.42
N ALA A 78 -6.88 -12.39 3.09
CA ALA A 78 -6.66 -11.01 2.74
C ALA A 78 -6.57 -10.15 4.00
N SER A 79 -6.02 -8.97 3.80
CA SER A 79 -5.90 -7.88 4.77
C SER A 79 -6.26 -6.58 4.05
N GLY A 80 -6.68 -5.56 4.78
CA GLY A 80 -7.06 -4.31 4.14
C GLY A 80 -7.09 -3.12 5.07
N ILE A 81 -7.25 -1.94 4.47
CA ILE A 81 -7.37 -0.66 5.19
C ILE A 81 -8.52 0.14 4.60
N LEU A 82 -9.33 0.70 5.49
CA LEU A 82 -10.36 1.67 5.17
C LEU A 82 -9.80 3.06 5.43
N VAL A 83 -9.84 3.91 4.41
CA VAL A 83 -9.39 5.30 4.50
C VAL A 83 -10.50 6.25 4.10
N LYS A 84 -10.41 7.49 4.56
CA LYS A 84 -11.25 8.57 4.05
C LYS A 84 -10.79 8.97 2.64
N GLY A 85 -11.75 9.09 1.73
CA GLY A 85 -11.53 9.59 0.37
C GLY A 85 -11.34 11.11 0.33
N LYS A 86 -11.21 11.65 -0.88
CA LYS A 86 -11.02 13.11 -1.06
C LYS A 86 -12.34 13.87 -1.08
N GLN A 87 -13.40 13.20 -1.48
CA GLN A 87 -14.74 13.77 -1.49
C GLN A 87 -15.39 13.60 -0.11
N GLU A 88 -16.30 14.52 0.21
CA GLU A 88 -17.13 14.38 1.40
C GLU A 88 -17.92 13.07 1.32
N GLU A 89 -17.96 12.31 2.41
CA GLU A 89 -18.57 10.98 2.51
C GLU A 89 -17.98 9.86 1.63
N GLU A 90 -16.86 10.09 0.94
CA GLU A 90 -16.16 9.03 0.20
C GLU A 90 -15.31 8.18 1.15
N TYR A 91 -15.44 6.86 1.07
CA TYR A 91 -14.61 5.89 1.78
C TYR A 91 -13.97 4.93 0.78
N LEU A 92 -12.68 4.68 0.96
CA LEU A 92 -11.91 3.78 0.08
C LEU A 92 -11.39 2.60 0.90
N LEU A 93 -11.75 1.39 0.45
CA LEU A 93 -11.21 0.14 1.01
C LEU A 93 -10.12 -0.38 0.08
N PHE A 94 -8.89 -0.45 0.60
CA PHE A 94 -7.76 -1.08 -0.09
C PHE A 94 -7.52 -2.45 0.53
N MET A 95 -7.45 -3.50 -0.29
CA MET A 95 -7.21 -4.87 0.17
C MET A 95 -6.09 -5.53 -0.62
N LYS A 96 -5.36 -6.42 0.06
CA LYS A 96 -4.37 -7.33 -0.52
C LYS A 96 -4.58 -8.71 0.05
N GLY A 97 -4.47 -9.74 -0.78
CA GLY A 97 -4.73 -11.12 -0.38
C GLY A 97 -4.50 -12.12 -1.51
N ALA A 98 -4.89 -13.37 -1.26
CA ALA A 98 -4.92 -14.41 -2.27
C ALA A 98 -5.82 -13.98 -3.43
N PRO A 99 -5.36 -14.13 -4.69
CA PRO A 99 -6.10 -13.64 -5.84
C PRO A 99 -7.47 -14.32 -5.95
N GLU A 100 -7.60 -15.61 -5.62
CA GLU A 100 -8.88 -16.32 -5.72
C GLU A 100 -9.94 -15.73 -4.78
N ASP A 101 -9.55 -15.36 -3.56
CA ASP A 101 -10.47 -14.81 -2.55
C ASP A 101 -10.83 -13.34 -2.88
N VAL A 102 -9.85 -12.54 -3.33
CA VAL A 102 -10.08 -11.15 -3.71
C VAL A 102 -10.94 -11.06 -4.96
N LEU A 103 -10.70 -11.92 -5.97
CA LEU A 103 -11.46 -11.94 -7.21
C LEU A 103 -12.95 -12.25 -6.98
N GLN A 104 -13.29 -13.11 -6.01
CA GLN A 104 -14.69 -13.36 -5.63
C GLN A 104 -15.44 -12.09 -5.20
N SER A 105 -14.72 -11.07 -4.72
CA SER A 105 -15.29 -9.78 -4.32
C SER A 105 -15.35 -8.75 -5.45
N CYS A 106 -14.84 -9.06 -6.65
CA CYS A 106 -14.86 -8.17 -7.79
C CYS A 106 -16.23 -8.19 -8.48
N THR A 107 -16.78 -7.00 -8.72
CA THR A 107 -18.06 -6.86 -9.45
C THR A 107 -17.90 -6.91 -10.97
N HIS A 108 -16.67 -6.78 -11.47
CA HIS A 108 -16.32 -6.74 -12.89
C HIS A 108 -14.93 -7.36 -13.10
N TYR A 109 -14.70 -8.01 -14.24
CA TYR A 109 -13.43 -8.66 -14.62
C TYR A 109 -12.86 -8.06 -15.91
#